data_AF-I0BE28-F1
#
_entry.id   AF-I0BE28-F1
#
_cell.length_a   1.000
_cell.length_b   1.000
_cell.length_c   1.000
_cell.angle_alpha   90.00
_cell.angle_beta   90.00
_cell.angle_gamma   90.00
#
_symmetry.space_group_name_H-M   'P 1'
#
loop_
_entity.id
_entity.type
_entity.pdbx_description
1 polymer ?
#
loop_
_entity_poly.entity_id
_entity_poly.type
_entity_poly.pdbx_seq_one_letter_code
_entity_poly.pdbx_strand_id
1 'polypeptide(L)'
;MSVSLLSLLEQMKTARGELNQATSYATNCREAAIHLEKELVLATEAVHDATQYLTHVSGNPSLLYEAEKKRNEALQKLTKTTRLADEAANRANEADKIVARAFITVKEASEQLLLELKNTATKQPDM
;
A
#
# COMPACT_ATOMS: atom_id res chain seq x y z
N MET A 1 38.67 8.26 -8.47
CA MET A 1 38.19 7.46 -9.63
C MET A 1 37.04 8.22 -10.25
N SER A 2 37.18 8.70 -11.48
CA SER A 2 36.09 9.40 -12.19
C SER A 2 35.07 8.36 -12.67
N VAL A 3 33.87 8.41 -12.12
CA VAL A 3 32.72 7.64 -12.64
C VAL A 3 32.42 8.19 -14.04
N SER A 4 32.28 7.34 -15.06
CA SER A 4 32.03 7.83 -16.41
C SER A 4 30.57 8.27 -16.55
N LEU A 5 30.32 9.28 -17.38
CA LEU A 5 28.96 9.79 -17.64
C LEU A 5 28.00 8.67 -18.11
N LEU A 6 28.53 7.72 -18.88
CA LEU A 6 27.82 6.52 -19.33
C LEU A 6 27.39 5.62 -18.18
N SER A 7 28.24 5.40 -17.17
CA SER A 7 27.86 4.57 -16.02
C SER A 7 26.84 5.27 -15.13
N LEU A 8 26.90 6.61 -14.98
CA LEU A 8 25.88 7.37 -14.26
C LEU A 8 24.50 7.30 -14.96
N LEU A 9 24.47 7.40 -16.29
CA LEU A 9 23.24 7.28 -17.08
C LEU A 9 22.60 5.89 -16.94
N GLU A 10 23.39 4.81 -16.96
CA GLU A 10 22.87 3.44 -16.74
C GLU A 10 22.38 3.22 -15.31
N GLN A 11 23.07 3.78 -14.30
CA GLN A 11 22.60 3.76 -12.92
C GLN A 11 21.25 4.47 -12.77
N MET A 12 21.07 5.64 -13.40
CA MET A 12 19.79 6.36 -13.38
C MET A 12 18.67 5.60 -14.08
N LYS A 13 18.96 4.94 -15.20
CA LYS A 13 17.99 4.12 -15.92
C LYS A 13 17.52 2.93 -15.07
N THR A 14 18.47 2.30 -14.37
CA THR A 14 18.19 1.20 -13.42
C THR A 14 17.33 1.69 -12.27
N ALA A 15 17.74 2.77 -11.59
CA ALA A 15 17.00 3.35 -10.47
C ALA A 15 15.58 3.79 -10.87
N ARG A 16 15.39 4.31 -12.09
CA ARG A 16 14.06 4.63 -12.63
C ARG A 16 13.21 3.37 -12.86
N GLY A 17 13.81 2.28 -13.33
CA GLY A 17 13.14 0.99 -13.47
C GLY A 17 12.64 0.45 -12.12
N GLU A 18 13.50 0.48 -11.11
CA GLU A 18 13.17 0.08 -9.74
C GLU A 18 12.06 0.97 -9.14
N LEU A 19 12.11 2.29 -9.37
CA LEU A 19 11.07 3.22 -8.93
C LEU A 19 9.70 2.89 -9.56
N ASN A 20 9.67 2.59 -10.87
CA ASN A 20 8.43 2.22 -11.54
C ASN A 20 7.84 0.93 -10.95
N GLN A 21 8.69 -0.06 -10.67
CA GLN A 21 8.27 -1.32 -10.07
C GLN A 21 7.76 -1.11 -8.64
N ALA A 22 8.45 -0.32 -7.82
CA ALA A 22 8.03 0.04 -6.47
C ALA A 22 6.68 0.77 -6.47
N THR A 23 6.49 1.70 -7.41
CA THR A 23 5.24 2.47 -7.56
C THR A 23 4.07 1.57 -7.96
N SER A 24 4.28 0.64 -8.89
CA SER A 24 3.26 -0.35 -9.28
C SER A 24 2.90 -1.27 -8.11
N TYR A 25 3.89 -1.75 -7.36
CA TYR A 25 3.66 -2.54 -6.15
C TYR A 25 2.83 -1.77 -5.10
N ALA A 26 3.20 -0.51 -4.81
CA ALA A 26 2.48 0.32 -3.86
C ALA A 26 1.03 0.59 -4.29
N THR A 27 0.80 0.81 -5.59
CA THR A 27 -0.54 0.99 -6.15
C THR A 27 -1.41 -0.26 -5.91
N ASN A 28 -0.89 -1.44 -6.23
CA ASN A 28 -1.59 -2.71 -6.01
C ASN A 28 -1.90 -2.95 -4.53
N CYS A 29 -0.96 -2.64 -3.63
CA CYS A 29 -1.19 -2.75 -2.18
C CYS A 29 -2.28 -1.79 -1.71
N ARG A 30 -2.29 -0.55 -2.22
CA ARG A 30 -3.28 0.46 -1.87
C ARG A 30 -4.68 0.09 -2.36
N GLU A 31 -4.80 -0.42 -3.58
CA GLU A 31 -6.07 -0.92 -4.11
C GLU A 31 -6.60 -2.09 -3.27
N ALA A 32 -5.75 -3.05 -2.91
CA ALA A 32 -6.13 -4.15 -2.03
C ALA A 32 -6.60 -3.67 -0.65
N ALA A 33 -5.92 -2.68 -0.06
CA ALA A 33 -6.33 -2.07 1.20
C ALA A 33 -7.71 -1.40 1.11
N ILE A 34 -7.97 -0.64 0.04
CA ILE A 34 -9.28 -0.01 -0.21
C ILE A 34 -10.39 -1.06 -0.35
N HIS A 35 -10.12 -2.17 -1.04
CA HIS A 35 -11.09 -3.26 -1.15
C HIS A 35 -11.41 -3.89 0.21
N LEU A 36 -10.40 -4.10 1.05
CA LEU A 36 -10.59 -4.67 2.38
C LEU A 36 -11.30 -3.70 3.34
N GLU A 37 -11.07 -2.39 3.21
CA GLU A 37 -11.81 -1.38 3.96
C GLU A 37 -13.31 -1.43 3.64
N LYS A 38 -13.68 -1.58 2.36
CA LYS A 38 -15.09 -1.77 1.95
C LYS A 38 -15.70 -3.04 2.53
N GLU A 39 -14.97 -4.15 2.48
CA GLU A 39 -15.41 -5.42 3.10
C GLU A 39 -15.59 -5.28 4.62
N LEU A 40 -14.75 -4.48 5.28
CA LEU A 40 -14.84 -4.22 6.72
C LEU A 40 -16.12 -3.45 7.07
N VAL A 41 -16.47 -2.45 6.27
CA VAL A 41 -17.74 -1.70 6.41
C VAL A 41 -18.93 -2.66 6.28
N LEU A 42 -18.97 -3.46 5.21
CA LEU A 42 -20.05 -4.44 4.98
C LEU A 42 -20.15 -5.48 6.11
N ALA A 43 -19.02 -5.95 6.63
CA ALA A 43 -19.01 -6.88 7.75
C ALA A 43 -19.52 -6.24 9.05
N THR A 44 -19.23 -4.95 9.26
CA THR A 44 -19.70 -4.17 10.42
C THR A 44 -21.21 -3.97 10.36
N GLU A 45 -21.74 -3.60 9.18
CA GLU A 45 -23.18 -3.49 8.93
C GLU A 45 -23.90 -4.82 9.17
N ALA A 46 -23.35 -5.93 8.67
CA ALA A 46 -23.94 -7.26 8.90
C ALA A 46 -24.02 -7.64 10.39
N VAL A 47 -23.01 -7.28 11.20
CA VAL A 47 -23.04 -7.48 12.65
C VAL A 47 -24.11 -6.60 13.31
N HIS A 48 -24.23 -5.35 12.87
CA HIS A 48 -25.26 -4.44 13.34
C HIS A 48 -26.67 -4.99 13.10
N ASP A 49 -26.96 -5.40 11.86
CA ASP A 49 -28.26 -5.96 11.47
C ASP A 49 -28.58 -7.25 12.23
N ALA A 50 -27.59 -8.14 12.39
CA ALA A 50 -27.78 -9.37 13.17
C ALA A 50 -28.08 -9.08 14.65
N THR A 51 -27.47 -8.03 15.21
CA THR A 51 -27.71 -7.60 16.59
C THR A 51 -29.09 -6.96 16.76
N GLN A 52 -29.54 -6.16 15.79
CA GLN A 52 -30.90 -5.62 15.77
C GLN A 52 -31.94 -6.73 15.67
N TYR A 53 -31.72 -7.71 14.78
CA TYR A 53 -32.60 -8.85 14.63
C TYR A 53 -32.73 -9.65 15.92
N LEU A 54 -31.60 -9.93 16.61
CA LEU A 54 -31.58 -10.57 17.92
C LEU A 54 -32.42 -9.83 18.97
N THR A 55 -32.29 -8.51 19.00
CA THR A 55 -33.06 -7.65 19.91
C THR A 55 -34.56 -7.74 19.62
N HIS A 56 -34.93 -7.85 18.35
CA HIS A 56 -36.33 -7.99 17.94
C HIS A 56 -36.92 -9.37 18.28
N VAL A 57 -36.14 -10.44 18.13
CA VAL A 57 -36.61 -11.81 18.37
C VAL A 57 -36.40 -12.31 19.81
N SER A 58 -35.93 -11.44 20.72
CA SER A 58 -35.55 -11.82 22.08
C SER A 58 -36.67 -12.43 22.93
N GLY A 59 -37.94 -12.23 22.52
CA GLY A 59 -39.13 -12.83 23.14
C GLY A 59 -39.58 -14.16 22.53
N ASN A 60 -38.94 -14.65 21.46
CA ASN A 60 -39.29 -15.91 20.80
C ASN A 60 -38.11 -16.92 20.86
N PRO A 61 -38.15 -17.88 21.81
CA PRO A 61 -37.07 -18.86 22.00
C PRO A 61 -36.73 -19.68 20.74
N SER A 62 -37.72 -19.92 19.87
CA SER A 62 -37.52 -20.68 18.62
C SER A 62 -36.70 -19.92 17.57
N LEU A 63 -36.71 -18.59 17.60
CA LEU A 63 -35.95 -17.73 16.69
C LEU A 63 -34.62 -17.26 17.31
N LEU A 64 -34.49 -17.32 18.63
CA LEU A 64 -33.31 -16.86 19.37
C LEU A 64 -32.05 -17.61 18.94
N TYR A 65 -32.13 -18.94 18.84
CA TYR A 65 -30.99 -19.78 18.49
C TYR A 65 -30.43 -19.47 17.09
N GLU A 66 -31.31 -19.32 16.09
CA GLU A 66 -30.88 -18.96 14.73
C GLU A 66 -30.32 -17.54 14.66
N ALA A 67 -30.89 -16.61 15.42
CA ALA A 67 -30.42 -15.23 15.49
C ALA A 67 -29.03 -15.13 16.14
N GLU A 68 -28.79 -15.85 17.23
CA GLU A 68 -27.46 -15.96 17.85
C GLU A 68 -26.43 -16.57 16.91
N LYS A 69 -26.80 -17.63 16.19
CA LYS A 69 -25.94 -18.25 15.19
C LYS A 69 -25.53 -17.26 14.11
N LYS A 70 -26.49 -16.55 13.50
CA LYS A 70 -26.22 -15.54 12.47
C LYS A 70 -25.33 -14.40 12.99
N ARG A 71 -25.55 -13.93 14.22
CA ARG A 71 -24.68 -12.91 14.84
C ARG A 71 -23.26 -13.41 15.02
N ASN A 72 -23.09 -14.64 15.50
CA ASN A 72 -21.75 -15.22 15.72
C ASN A 72 -21.01 -15.42 14.39
N GLU A 73 -21.70 -15.85 13.33
CA GLU A 73 -21.13 -15.93 11.97
C GLU A 73 -20.70 -14.55 11.44
N ALA A 74 -21.53 -13.52 11.63
CA ALA A 74 -21.20 -12.15 11.25
C ALA A 74 -19.98 -11.62 12.03
N LEU A 75 -19.90 -11.89 13.33
CA LEU A 75 -18.76 -11.50 14.18
C LEU A 75 -17.46 -12.20 13.77
N GLN A 76 -17.52 -13.48 13.42
CA GLN A 76 -16.37 -14.22 12.90
C GLN A 76 -15.88 -13.62 11.57
N LYS A 77 -16.82 -13.30 10.66
CA LYS A 77 -16.50 -12.65 9.39
C LYS A 77 -15.84 -11.28 9.63
N LEU A 78 -16.43 -10.45 10.50
CA LEU A 78 -15.87 -9.16 10.88
C LEU A 78 -14.44 -9.29 11.41
N THR A 79 -14.22 -10.18 12.39
CA THR A 79 -12.89 -10.42 12.98
C THR A 79 -11.85 -10.80 11.92
N LYS A 80 -12.22 -11.69 11.00
CA LYS A 80 -11.35 -12.09 9.88
C LYS A 80 -11.05 -10.91 8.96
N THR A 81 -12.06 -10.14 8.59
CA THR A 81 -11.92 -8.99 7.68
C THR A 81 -11.09 -7.88 8.30
N THR A 82 -11.29 -7.55 9.59
CA THR A 82 -10.46 -6.57 10.32
C THR A 82 -8.99 -6.95 10.29
N ARG A 83 -8.65 -8.21 10.58
CA ARG A 83 -7.26 -8.67 10.55
C ARG A 83 -6.64 -8.51 9.16
N LEU A 84 -7.39 -8.87 8.11
CA LEU A 84 -6.91 -8.72 6.74
C LEU A 84 -6.73 -7.24 6.35
N ALA A 85 -7.63 -6.37 6.77
CA ALA A 85 -7.54 -4.94 6.55
C ALA A 85 -6.30 -4.34 7.22
N ASP A 86 -6.01 -4.69 8.47
CA ASP A 86 -4.79 -4.27 9.18
C ASP A 86 -3.51 -4.75 8.48
N GLU A 87 -3.48 -6.02 8.05
CA GLU A 87 -2.35 -6.57 7.29
C GLU A 87 -2.14 -5.83 5.96
N ALA A 88 -3.21 -5.49 5.25
CA ALA A 88 -3.15 -4.75 4.00
C ALA A 88 -2.71 -3.30 4.19
N ALA A 89 -3.21 -2.61 5.23
CA ALA A 89 -2.78 -1.28 5.59
C ALA A 89 -1.28 -1.23 5.92
N ASN A 90 -0.78 -2.22 6.67
CA ASN A 90 0.64 -2.34 6.98
C ASN A 90 1.48 -2.56 5.70
N ARG A 91 1.03 -3.41 4.77
CA ARG A 91 1.71 -3.62 3.48
C ARG A 91 1.74 -2.36 2.62
N ALA A 92 0.63 -1.62 2.57
CA ALA A 92 0.56 -0.36 1.84
C ALA A 92 1.54 0.67 2.43
N ASN A 93 1.61 0.79 3.76
CA ASN A 93 2.55 1.68 4.42
C ASN A 93 4.02 1.31 4.17
N GLU A 94 4.35 0.01 4.18
CA GLU A 94 5.70 -0.43 3.80
C GLU A 94 6.01 -0.17 2.32
N ALA A 95 5.03 -0.34 1.42
CA ALA A 95 5.21 -0.01 0.02
C ALA A 95 5.46 1.49 -0.21
N ASP A 96 4.74 2.36 0.50
CA ASP A 96 4.95 3.81 0.45
C ASP A 96 6.37 4.20 0.92
N LYS A 97 6.90 3.53 1.96
CA LYS A 97 8.29 3.73 2.40
C LYS A 97 9.30 3.31 1.34
N ILE A 98 9.06 2.21 0.62
CA ILE A 98 9.93 1.75 -0.47
C ILE A 98 9.93 2.79 -1.60
N VAL A 99 8.75 3.28 -1.99
CA VAL A 99 8.62 4.34 -3.02
C VAL A 99 9.35 5.61 -2.59
N ALA A 100 9.18 6.05 -1.34
CA ALA A 100 9.86 7.23 -0.82
C ALA A 100 11.39 7.09 -0.87
N ARG A 101 11.93 5.94 -0.49
CA ARG A 101 13.37 5.64 -0.59
C ARG A 101 13.85 5.66 -2.05
N ALA A 102 13.10 5.03 -2.95
CA ALA A 102 13.44 5.02 -4.37
C ALA A 102 13.46 6.42 -4.97
N PHE A 103 12.53 7.30 -4.59
CA PHE A 103 12.54 8.71 -4.98
C PHE A 103 13.79 9.46 -4.51
N ILE A 104 14.22 9.23 -3.26
CA ILE A 104 15.44 9.84 -2.71
C ILE A 104 16.65 9.38 -3.52
N THR A 105 16.81 8.07 -3.76
CA THR A 105 17.92 7.51 -4.55
C THR A 105 17.96 8.11 -5.96
N VAL A 106 16.82 8.18 -6.65
CA VAL A 106 16.75 8.77 -8.00
C VAL A 106 17.11 10.25 -7.97
N LYS A 107 16.64 11.00 -6.96
CA LYS A 107 16.99 12.42 -6.80
C LYS A 107 18.50 12.59 -6.60
N GLU A 108 19.10 11.86 -5.68
CA GLU A 108 20.54 11.92 -5.40
C GLU A 108 21.37 11.56 -6.64
N ALA A 109 20.98 10.52 -7.37
CA ALA A 109 21.63 10.14 -8.63
C ALA A 109 21.51 11.24 -9.71
N SER A 110 20.34 11.90 -9.78
CA SER A 110 20.11 13.01 -10.71
C SER A 110 20.98 14.23 -10.39
N GLU A 111 21.10 14.58 -9.10
CA GLU A 111 21.93 15.69 -8.64
C GLU A 111 23.42 15.43 -8.90
N GLN A 112 23.89 14.20 -8.68
CA GLN A 112 25.26 13.80 -9.01
C GLN A 112 25.55 13.88 -10.52
N LEU A 113 24.62 13.41 -11.36
CA LEU A 113 24.77 13.52 -12.82
C LEU A 113 24.84 14.99 -13.27
N LEU A 114 23.97 15.85 -12.72
CA LEU A 114 23.97 17.28 -13.04
C LEU A 114 25.29 17.94 -12.66
N LEU A 115 25.85 17.59 -11.50
CA LEU A 115 27.15 18.10 -11.06
C LEU A 115 28.27 17.67 -12.02
N GLU A 116 28.30 16.40 -12.42
CA GLU A 116 29.33 15.90 -13.32
C GLU A 116 29.22 16.50 -14.73
N LEU A 117 27.99 16.70 -15.23
CA LEU A 117 27.74 17.42 -16.49
C LEU A 117 28.25 18.86 -16.46
N LYS A 118 28.07 19.57 -15.34
CA LYS A 118 28.61 20.92 -15.18
C LYS A 118 30.14 20.90 -15.17
N ASN A 119 30.74 19.95 -14.45
CA ASN A 119 32.19 19.81 -14.34
C ASN A 119 32.85 19.50 -15.69
N THR A 120 32.22 18.67 -16.53
CA THR A 120 32.72 18.37 -17.89
C THR A 120 32.54 19.56 -18.84
N ALA A 121 31.42 20.29 -18.76
CA ALA A 121 31.19 21.50 -19.56
C ALA A 121 32.21 22.61 -19.23
N THR A 122 32.58 22.79 -17.97
CA THR A 122 33.62 23.77 -17.56
C THR A 122 35.05 23.37 -17.90
N LYS A 123 35.28 22.11 -18.30
CA LYS A 123 36.61 21.58 -18.66
C LYS A 123 36.89 21.56 -20.17
N GLN A 124 35.95 21.98 -21.02
CA GLN A 124 36.25 22.24 -22.43
C GLN A 124 37.07 23.54 -22.52
N PRO A 125 38.36 23.49 -22.92
CA PRO A 125 39.11 24.70 -23.21
C PRO A 125 38.59 25.29 -24.52
N ASP A 126 38.47 26.62 -24.57
CA ASP A 126 38.35 27.36 -25.82
C ASP A 126 39.42 26.85 -26.81
N MET A 127 38.96 26.32 -27.94
CA MET A 127 39.79 26.01 -29.10
C MET A 127 40.18 27.28 -29.85
#